data_AF-A0A969FA24-F1
#
_entry.id   AF-A0A969FA24-F1
#
_cell.length_a   1.000
_cell.length_b   1.000
_cell.length_c   1.000
_cell.angle_alpha   90.00
_cell.angle_beta   90.00
_cell.angle_gamma   90.00
#
_symmetry.space_group_name_H-M   'P 1'
#
loop_
_entity.id
_entity.type
_entity.pdbx_description
1 polymer ?
#
loop_
_entity_poly.entity_id
_entity_poly.type
_entity_poly.pdbx_seq_one_letter_code
_entity_poly.pdbx_strand_id
1 'polypeptide(L)'
;MLIRLSQAQLNLLETCPRKFQQVYLDQLGTPIAPEQQDQMNWGSRFHLLMQQRELGLPPLTASTADRLLQSCVDAFIQAAPELFHQQAVFRQSEHRRTLEFQSYLLTVVYDLLILNPQQAQILDWKTYPRPQDPRWLAENWQTRLYPFVLAETSDYSPEDISITYWFVQATQSVSETNPETPETTFQPQSLKFNYSKAQHEATRSKLVALLSQLTEWLERYQVGEPFLQVEVGANQCGFCAFDVRCQRHQPQTTDFEELPTLDEIQEVAL
;
A
#
# COMPACT_ATOMS: atom_id res chain seq x y z
N MET A 1 15.80 2.99 20.47
CA MET A 1 14.48 3.17 19.82
C MET A 1 14.43 2.19 18.67
N LEU A 2 13.43 1.30 18.62
CA LEU A 2 13.34 0.29 17.55
C LEU A 2 12.88 0.95 16.24
N ILE A 3 13.46 0.53 15.11
CA ILE A 3 13.02 0.97 13.78
C ILE A 3 11.66 0.34 13.49
N ARG A 4 10.67 1.18 13.13
CA ARG A 4 9.33 0.73 12.75
C ARG A 4 9.31 0.33 11.27
N LEU A 5 8.79 -0.86 11.00
CA LEU A 5 8.66 -1.41 9.64
C LEU A 5 7.21 -1.79 9.34
N SER A 6 6.71 -1.35 8.20
CA SER A 6 5.41 -1.65 7.62
C SER A 6 5.55 -2.54 6.38
N GLN A 7 4.43 -3.06 5.88
CA GLN A 7 4.43 -3.85 4.63
C GLN A 7 5.04 -3.10 3.44
N ALA A 8 4.81 -1.78 3.33
CA ALA A 8 5.34 -0.97 2.23
C ALA A 8 6.87 -0.84 2.33
N GLN A 9 7.38 -0.66 3.55
CA GLN A 9 8.81 -0.64 3.83
C GLN A 9 9.48 -1.97 3.52
N LEU A 10 8.87 -3.10 3.90
CA LEU A 10 9.40 -4.44 3.60
C LEU A 10 9.38 -4.75 2.10
N ASN A 11 8.28 -4.42 1.41
CA ASN A 11 8.18 -4.53 -0.04
C ASN A 11 9.28 -3.71 -0.73
N LEU A 12 9.49 -2.45 -0.31
CA LEU A 12 10.53 -1.60 -0.90
C LEU A 12 11.93 -2.14 -0.61
N LEU A 13 12.19 -2.58 0.61
CA LEU A 13 13.48 -3.12 1.01
C LEU A 13 13.84 -4.37 0.21
N GLU A 14 12.89 -5.31 0.06
CA GLU A 14 13.08 -6.52 -0.75
C GLU A 14 13.24 -6.18 -2.23
N THR A 15 12.53 -5.18 -2.73
CA THR A 15 12.57 -4.77 -4.14
C THR A 15 13.87 -4.04 -4.47
N CYS A 16 14.28 -3.07 -3.66
CA CYS A 16 15.46 -2.25 -3.90
C CYS A 16 15.99 -1.64 -2.58
N PRO A 17 17.03 -2.23 -1.96
CA PRO A 17 17.63 -1.72 -0.73
C PRO A 17 18.15 -0.29 -0.88
N ARG A 18 18.77 0.04 -2.02
CA ARG A 18 19.22 1.41 -2.30
C ARG A 18 18.07 2.42 -2.26
N LYS A 19 16.92 2.08 -2.84
CA LYS A 19 15.74 2.97 -2.84
C LYS A 19 15.13 3.06 -1.44
N PHE A 20 15.14 1.98 -0.66
CA PHE A 20 14.77 2.00 0.76
C PHE A 20 15.63 3.00 1.54
N GLN A 21 16.95 2.96 1.37
CA GLN A 21 17.86 3.91 2.00
C GLN A 21 17.48 5.36 1.63
N GLN A 22 17.35 5.64 0.34
CA GLN A 22 17.05 6.99 -0.15
C GLN A 22 15.73 7.54 0.40
N VAL A 23 14.68 6.72 0.43
CA VAL A 23 13.34 7.14 0.87
C VAL A 23 13.23 7.25 2.39
N TYR A 24 13.71 6.25 3.14
CA TYR A 24 13.43 6.14 4.57
C TYR A 24 14.58 6.56 5.49
N LEU A 25 15.83 6.48 5.03
CA LEU A 25 17.00 6.89 5.81
C LEU A 25 17.47 8.29 5.42
N ASP A 26 17.62 8.54 4.11
CA ASP A 26 18.05 9.84 3.58
C ASP A 26 16.88 10.84 3.47
N GLN A 27 15.63 10.38 3.68
CA GLN A 27 14.39 11.18 3.63
C GLN A 27 14.21 11.96 2.31
N LEU A 28 14.65 11.36 1.20
CA LEU A 28 14.51 11.95 -0.11
C LEU A 28 13.10 11.71 -0.65
N GLY A 29 12.36 12.80 -0.87
CA GLY A 29 11.08 12.78 -1.56
C GLY A 29 11.25 12.86 -3.07
N THR A 30 10.23 12.39 -3.79
CA THR A 30 10.06 12.63 -5.22
C THR A 30 8.70 13.27 -5.42
N PRO A 31 8.57 14.28 -6.30
CA PRO A 31 7.26 14.88 -6.58
C PRO A 31 6.29 13.80 -7.06
N ILE A 32 5.07 13.84 -6.53
CA ILE A 32 3.99 12.94 -6.94
C ILE A 32 3.29 13.59 -8.13
N ALA A 33 3.05 12.81 -9.19
CA ALA A 33 2.31 13.30 -10.36
C ALA A 33 0.87 13.68 -9.94
N PRO A 34 0.28 14.76 -10.51
CA PRO A 34 -1.06 15.21 -10.15
C PRO A 34 -2.12 14.10 -10.21
N GLU A 35 -2.09 13.25 -11.24
CA GLU A 35 -3.04 12.15 -11.41
C GLU A 35 -2.92 11.11 -10.30
N GLN A 36 -1.69 10.83 -9.85
CA GLN A 36 -1.43 9.93 -8.73
C GLN A 36 -1.89 10.56 -7.40
N GLN A 37 -1.71 11.87 -7.23
CA GLN A 37 -2.20 12.59 -6.07
C GLN A 37 -3.74 12.55 -5.98
N ASP A 38 -4.43 12.71 -7.11
CA ASP A 38 -5.88 12.61 -7.17
C ASP A 38 -6.39 11.21 -6.81
N GLN A 39 -5.72 10.16 -7.28
CA GLN A 39 -6.01 8.77 -6.89
C GLN A 39 -5.80 8.54 -5.38
N MET A 40 -4.71 9.07 -4.81
CA MET A 40 -4.44 8.98 -3.37
C MET A 40 -5.48 9.73 -2.54
N ASN A 41 -5.88 10.93 -2.99
CA ASN A 41 -6.90 11.74 -2.34
C ASN A 41 -8.26 11.03 -2.37
N TRP A 42 -8.63 10.46 -3.52
CA TRP A 42 -9.85 9.67 -3.66
C TRP A 42 -9.82 8.46 -2.72
N GLY A 43 -8.71 7.72 -2.70
CA GLY A 43 -8.55 6.55 -1.84
C GLY A 43 -8.67 6.90 -0.36
N SER A 44 -7.99 7.97 0.08
CA SER A 44 -8.07 8.44 1.46
C SER A 44 -9.49 8.81 1.88
N ARG A 45 -10.26 9.44 0.98
CA ARG A 45 -11.66 9.76 1.24
C ARG A 45 -12.54 8.52 1.30
N PHE A 46 -12.28 7.51 0.48
CA PHE A 46 -12.97 6.22 0.56
C PHE A 46 -12.76 5.55 1.93
N HIS A 47 -11.50 5.44 2.39
CA HIS A 47 -11.19 4.87 3.71
C HIS A 47 -11.86 5.66 4.84
N LEU A 48 -11.85 7.00 4.77
CA LEU A 48 -12.52 7.84 5.76
C LEU A 48 -14.03 7.58 5.82
N LEU A 49 -14.72 7.46 4.68
CA LEU A 49 -16.15 7.14 4.66
C LEU A 49 -16.44 5.75 5.23
N MET A 50 -15.61 4.75 4.92
CA MET A 50 -15.73 3.42 5.51
C MET A 50 -15.54 3.46 7.02
N GLN A 51 -14.54 4.20 7.51
CA GLN A 51 -14.32 4.40 8.94
C GLN A 51 -15.52 5.09 9.62
N GLN A 52 -16.03 6.17 9.03
CA GLN A 52 -17.21 6.89 9.53
C GLN A 52 -18.44 5.98 9.61
N ARG A 53 -18.66 5.15 8.59
CA ARG A 53 -19.74 4.16 8.56
C ARG A 53 -19.62 3.16 9.70
N GLU A 54 -18.43 2.61 9.95
CA GLU A 54 -18.19 1.69 11.06
C GLU A 54 -18.42 2.33 12.43
N LEU A 55 -18.27 3.67 12.53
CA LEU A 55 -18.60 4.46 13.72
C LEU A 55 -20.07 4.90 13.79
N GLY A 56 -20.90 4.59 12.79
CA GLY A 56 -22.30 5.02 12.72
C GLY A 56 -22.48 6.53 12.47
N LEU A 57 -21.45 7.20 11.93
CA LEU A 57 -21.51 8.62 11.59
C LEU A 57 -22.21 8.85 10.24
N PRO A 58 -22.90 9.99 10.05
CA PRO A 58 -23.54 10.31 8.79
C PRO A 58 -22.51 10.52 7.67
N PRO A 59 -22.82 10.16 6.41
CA PRO A 59 -21.91 10.35 5.29
C PRO A 59 -21.74 11.84 4.96
N LEU A 60 -20.55 12.21 4.46
CA LEU A 60 -20.28 13.55 3.94
C LEU A 60 -20.78 13.63 2.49
N THR A 61 -21.89 14.34 2.22
CA THR A 61 -22.46 14.47 0.86
C THR A 61 -22.64 15.93 0.44
N ALA A 62 -21.55 16.65 0.17
CA ALA A 62 -21.61 18.08 -0.17
C ALA A 62 -21.39 18.38 -1.67
N SER A 63 -20.63 17.55 -2.38
CA SER A 63 -20.16 17.78 -3.75
C SER A 63 -20.53 16.65 -4.72
N THR A 64 -20.39 16.88 -6.03
CA THR A 64 -20.54 15.83 -7.06
C THR A 64 -19.51 14.70 -6.86
N ALA A 65 -18.29 15.04 -6.47
CA ALA A 65 -17.26 14.04 -6.15
C ALA A 65 -17.67 13.18 -4.95
N ASP A 66 -18.33 13.76 -3.95
CA ASP A 66 -18.89 13.00 -2.83
C ASP A 66 -19.99 12.04 -3.30
N ARG A 67 -20.82 12.43 -4.28
CA ARG A 67 -21.87 11.55 -4.82
C ARG A 67 -21.30 10.32 -5.53
N LEU A 68 -20.29 10.49 -6.40
CA LEU A 68 -19.64 9.35 -7.06
C LEU A 68 -18.98 8.41 -6.04
N LEU A 69 -18.33 8.98 -5.03
CA LEU A 69 -17.72 8.21 -3.96
C LEU A 69 -18.77 7.45 -3.13
N GLN A 70 -19.91 8.09 -2.83
CA GLN A 70 -21.04 7.45 -2.16
C GLN A 70 -21.63 6.30 -3.00
N SER A 71 -21.79 6.48 -4.32
CA SER A 71 -22.24 5.41 -5.21
C SER A 71 -21.28 4.20 -5.20
N CYS A 72 -19.97 4.44 -5.08
CA CYS A 72 -18.98 3.36 -4.92
C CYS A 72 -19.16 2.62 -3.58
N VAL A 73 -19.36 3.36 -2.49
CA VAL A 73 -19.65 2.77 -1.16
C VAL A 73 -20.94 1.95 -1.20
N ASP A 74 -22.00 2.48 -1.80
CA ASP A 74 -23.29 1.79 -1.92
C ASP A 74 -23.18 0.51 -2.75
N ALA A 75 -22.46 0.56 -3.87
CA ALA A 75 -22.17 -0.63 -4.69
C ALA A 75 -21.37 -1.67 -3.90
N PHE A 76 -20.42 -1.25 -3.06
CA PHE A 76 -19.66 -2.15 -2.20
C PHE A 76 -20.54 -2.83 -1.14
N ILE A 77 -21.43 -2.06 -0.50
CA ILE A 77 -22.38 -2.60 0.48
C ILE A 77 -23.31 -3.64 -0.16
N GLN A 78 -23.78 -3.37 -1.38
CA GLN A 78 -24.62 -4.29 -2.13
C GLN A 78 -23.88 -5.55 -2.58
N ALA A 79 -22.58 -5.44 -2.89
CA ALA A 79 -21.75 -6.56 -3.32
C ALA A 79 -21.33 -7.49 -2.17
N ALA A 80 -21.34 -7.00 -0.92
CA ALA A 80 -20.87 -7.73 0.26
C ALA A 80 -21.83 -7.62 1.46
N PRO A 81 -23.14 -7.88 1.30
CA PRO A 81 -24.13 -7.64 2.35
C PRO A 81 -23.84 -8.43 3.63
N GLU A 82 -23.21 -9.60 3.52
CA GLU A 82 -22.78 -10.41 4.65
C GLU A 82 -21.79 -9.69 5.57
N LEU A 83 -20.88 -8.87 5.02
CA LEU A 83 -19.90 -8.13 5.82
C LEU A 83 -20.55 -7.06 6.70
N PHE A 84 -21.72 -6.56 6.33
CA PHE A 84 -22.41 -5.48 7.04
C PHE A 84 -23.51 -6.00 7.98
N HIS A 85 -23.96 -7.24 7.80
CA HIS A 85 -24.93 -7.89 8.69
C HIS A 85 -24.30 -8.91 9.65
N GLN A 86 -23.00 -9.19 9.51
CA GLN A 86 -22.29 -10.12 10.38
C GLN A 86 -22.15 -9.54 11.80
N GLN A 87 -22.75 -10.22 12.76
CA GLN A 87 -22.50 -10.00 14.18
C GLN A 87 -21.11 -10.55 14.52
N ALA A 88 -20.31 -9.79 15.25
CA ALA A 88 -18.95 -10.15 15.61
C ALA A 88 -18.69 -9.90 17.10
N VAL A 89 -17.82 -10.70 17.71
CA VAL A 89 -17.37 -10.47 19.10
C VAL A 89 -16.55 -9.19 19.18
N PHE A 90 -15.76 -8.92 18.15
CA PHE A 90 -15.01 -7.68 18.03
C PHE A 90 -14.94 -7.24 16.57
N ARG A 91 -15.14 -5.94 16.36
CA ARG A 91 -15.11 -5.29 15.05
C ARG A 91 -14.52 -3.90 15.19
N GLN A 92 -13.40 -3.62 14.53
CA GLN A 92 -12.76 -2.30 14.57
C GLN A 92 -12.18 -1.92 13.20
N SER A 93 -12.47 -0.71 12.77
CA SER A 93 -11.82 -0.07 11.62
C SER A 93 -10.48 0.54 12.03
N GLU A 94 -9.55 0.64 11.07
CA GLU A 94 -8.21 1.22 11.26
C GLU A 94 -7.46 0.60 12.47
N HIS A 95 -7.63 -0.71 12.67
CA HIS A 95 -7.09 -1.40 13.85
C HIS A 95 -5.60 -1.61 13.71
N ARG A 96 -4.81 -0.88 14.50
CA ARG A 96 -3.35 -0.99 14.53
C ARG A 96 -2.90 -2.13 15.44
N ARG A 97 -1.97 -2.96 14.94
CA ARG A 97 -1.18 -3.89 15.74
C ARG A 97 0.32 -3.68 15.56
N THR A 98 1.06 -3.97 16.61
CA THR A 98 2.52 -3.90 16.60
C THR A 98 3.11 -5.17 17.19
N LEU A 99 4.22 -5.62 16.62
CA LEU A 99 4.98 -6.78 17.09
C LEU A 99 6.46 -6.40 17.14
N GLU A 100 7.06 -6.50 18.32
CA GLU A 100 8.51 -6.49 18.44
C GLU A 100 9.04 -7.81 17.88
N PHE A 101 9.90 -7.72 16.88
CA PHE A 101 10.46 -8.87 16.19
C PHE A 101 11.94 -8.62 15.93
N GLN A 102 12.80 -9.41 16.58
CA GLN A 102 14.23 -9.10 16.71
C GLN A 102 14.42 -7.68 17.28
N SER A 103 15.19 -6.81 16.63
CA SER A 103 15.40 -5.42 17.03
C SER A 103 14.54 -4.41 16.25
N TYR A 104 13.42 -4.87 15.69
CA TYR A 104 12.50 -4.06 14.89
C TYR A 104 11.09 -4.09 15.46
N LEU A 105 10.31 -3.05 15.16
CA LEU A 105 8.89 -2.96 15.51
C LEU A 105 8.03 -3.06 14.25
N LEU A 106 7.53 -4.25 13.97
CA LEU A 106 6.61 -4.49 12.86
C LEU A 106 5.27 -3.82 13.19
N THR A 107 4.74 -3.02 12.26
CA THR A 107 3.46 -2.30 12.44
C THR A 107 2.54 -2.58 11.27
N VAL A 108 1.31 -2.99 11.58
CA VAL A 108 0.23 -3.20 10.61
C VAL A 108 -1.01 -2.41 11.04
N VAL A 109 -1.78 -1.96 10.06
CA VAL A 109 -3.09 -1.32 10.26
C VAL A 109 -4.06 -2.05 9.36
N TYR A 110 -5.09 -2.64 9.96
CA TYR A 110 -6.16 -3.31 9.24
C TYR A 110 -7.28 -2.32 8.98
N ASP A 111 -7.73 -2.18 7.74
CA ASP A 111 -8.83 -1.25 7.43
C ASP A 111 -10.10 -1.65 8.16
N LEU A 112 -10.35 -2.96 8.27
CA LEU A 112 -11.36 -3.53 9.15
C LEU A 112 -10.92 -4.90 9.68
N LEU A 113 -10.94 -5.06 11.00
CA LEU A 113 -10.67 -6.32 11.68
C LEU A 113 -11.97 -6.85 12.30
N ILE A 114 -12.36 -8.06 11.92
CA ILE A 114 -13.53 -8.77 12.44
C ILE A 114 -13.07 -10.05 13.13
N LEU A 115 -13.39 -10.20 14.41
CA LEU A 115 -12.98 -11.33 15.24
C LEU A 115 -14.20 -12.04 15.82
N ASN A 116 -14.17 -13.37 15.71
CA ASN A 116 -15.14 -14.31 16.28
C ASN A 116 -14.38 -15.46 16.96
N PRO A 117 -14.99 -16.25 17.85
CA PRO A 117 -14.24 -17.26 18.61
C PRO A 117 -13.54 -18.32 17.74
N GLN A 118 -14.02 -18.56 16.51
CA GLN A 118 -13.48 -19.54 15.57
C GLN A 118 -12.76 -18.95 14.36
N GLN A 119 -12.81 -17.63 14.14
CA GLN A 119 -12.21 -17.02 12.95
C GLN A 119 -11.82 -15.57 13.17
N ALA A 120 -10.73 -15.17 12.52
CA ALA A 120 -10.29 -13.79 12.41
C ALA A 120 -10.19 -13.37 10.94
N GLN A 121 -10.87 -12.28 10.61
CA GLN A 121 -10.96 -11.78 9.24
C GLN A 121 -10.36 -10.39 9.19
N ILE A 122 -9.31 -10.26 8.39
CA ILE A 122 -8.69 -8.99 8.02
C ILE A 122 -9.30 -8.57 6.69
N LEU A 123 -9.81 -7.35 6.62
CA LEU A 123 -10.32 -6.77 5.40
C LEU A 123 -9.47 -5.57 5.03
N ASP A 124 -9.20 -5.45 3.73
CA ASP A 124 -8.37 -4.40 3.18
C ASP A 124 -8.99 -3.85 1.89
N TRP A 125 -9.27 -2.55 1.88
CA TRP A 125 -9.95 -1.84 0.82
C TRP A 125 -8.93 -1.37 -0.22
N LYS A 126 -9.06 -1.85 -1.45
CA LYS A 126 -8.23 -1.45 -2.58
C LYS A 126 -8.98 -0.51 -3.50
N THR A 127 -8.43 0.69 -3.63
CA THR A 127 -8.98 1.76 -4.48
C THR A 127 -8.29 1.82 -5.85
N TYR A 128 -7.75 0.69 -6.28
CA TYR A 128 -7.17 0.48 -7.61
C TYR A 128 -7.77 -0.80 -8.22
N PRO A 129 -7.66 -1.01 -9.54
CA PRO A 129 -8.23 -2.17 -10.20
C PRO A 129 -7.67 -3.50 -9.68
N ARG A 130 -8.48 -4.55 -9.68
CA ARG A 130 -8.01 -5.89 -9.31
C ARG A 130 -6.84 -6.33 -10.20
N PRO A 131 -5.70 -6.76 -9.62
CA PRO A 131 -4.62 -7.37 -10.39
C PRO A 131 -5.10 -8.61 -11.14
N GLN A 132 -4.67 -8.77 -12.39
CA GLN A 132 -5.02 -9.93 -13.21
C GLN A 132 -4.44 -11.24 -12.66
N ASP A 133 -3.25 -11.18 -12.05
CA ASP A 133 -2.60 -12.33 -11.44
C ASP A 133 -2.69 -12.29 -9.90
N PRO A 134 -3.52 -13.15 -9.28
CA PRO A 134 -3.62 -13.26 -7.83
C PRO A 134 -2.31 -13.59 -7.12
N ARG A 135 -1.35 -14.23 -7.81
CA ARG A 135 -0.07 -14.64 -7.22
C ARG A 135 0.76 -13.44 -6.78
N TRP A 136 0.68 -12.33 -7.52
CA TRP A 136 1.36 -11.10 -7.16
C TRP A 136 0.92 -10.57 -5.78
N LEU A 137 -0.38 -10.62 -5.49
CA LEU A 137 -0.90 -10.27 -4.16
C LEU A 137 -0.48 -11.29 -3.11
N ALA A 138 -0.55 -12.59 -3.42
CA ALA A 138 -0.14 -13.65 -2.49
C ALA A 138 1.31 -13.50 -2.01
N GLU A 139 2.18 -13.00 -2.89
CA GLU A 139 3.59 -12.81 -2.59
C GLU A 139 3.91 -11.48 -1.86
N ASN A 140 3.01 -10.49 -1.96
CA ASN A 140 3.17 -9.18 -1.34
C ASN A 140 3.30 -9.25 0.19
N TRP A 141 4.14 -8.39 0.77
CA TRP A 141 4.30 -8.33 2.22
C TRP A 141 3.03 -8.03 2.99
N GLN A 142 2.04 -7.34 2.41
CA GLN A 142 0.77 -7.11 3.10
C GLN A 142 0.06 -8.43 3.38
N THR A 143 -0.10 -9.30 2.37
CA THR A 143 -0.75 -10.62 2.50
C THR A 143 -0.02 -11.53 3.48
N ARG A 144 1.31 -11.39 3.58
CA ARG A 144 2.15 -12.20 4.48
C ARG A 144 2.18 -11.66 5.91
N LEU A 145 2.44 -10.36 6.06
CA LEU A 145 2.70 -9.69 7.34
C LEU A 145 1.43 -9.51 8.16
N TYR A 146 0.30 -9.20 7.51
CA TYR A 146 -0.94 -8.88 8.23
C TYR A 146 -1.46 -10.08 9.04
N PRO A 147 -1.62 -11.28 8.43
CA PRO A 147 -1.95 -12.50 9.18
C PRO A 147 -0.86 -12.92 10.16
N PHE A 148 0.43 -12.76 9.79
CA PHE A 148 1.54 -13.10 10.67
C PHE A 148 1.48 -12.32 11.99
N VAL A 149 1.38 -10.99 11.91
CA VAL A 149 1.29 -10.13 13.10
C VAL A 149 0.01 -10.41 13.88
N LEU A 150 -1.10 -10.74 13.22
CA LEU A 150 -2.33 -11.10 13.94
C LEU A 150 -2.13 -12.39 14.75
N ALA A 151 -1.59 -13.44 14.13
CA ALA A 151 -1.27 -14.71 14.79
C ALA A 151 -0.31 -14.53 15.96
N GLU A 152 0.74 -13.73 15.81
CA GLU A 152 1.75 -13.51 16.86
C GLU A 152 1.25 -12.65 18.04
N THR A 153 0.10 -11.99 17.90
CA THR A 153 -0.41 -11.04 18.90
C THR A 153 -1.82 -11.37 19.38
N SER A 154 -2.29 -12.58 19.09
CA SER A 154 -3.61 -13.08 19.51
C SER A 154 -3.58 -14.59 19.70
N ASP A 155 -4.69 -15.16 20.18
CA ASP A 155 -4.81 -16.60 20.41
C ASP A 155 -5.35 -17.37 19.18
N TYR A 156 -5.47 -16.71 18.03
CA TYR A 156 -5.93 -17.36 16.80
C TYR A 156 -4.85 -18.26 16.22
N SER A 157 -5.23 -19.50 15.88
CA SER A 157 -4.36 -20.36 15.08
C SER A 157 -4.21 -19.77 13.67
N PRO A 158 -3.07 -19.96 12.99
CA PRO A 158 -2.89 -19.48 11.63
C PRO A 158 -4.02 -19.89 10.66
N GLU A 159 -4.57 -21.08 10.83
CA GLU A 159 -5.66 -21.63 10.02
C GLU A 159 -6.98 -20.88 10.16
N ASP A 160 -7.18 -20.19 11.30
CA ASP A 160 -8.39 -19.44 11.61
C ASP A 160 -8.33 -17.99 11.08
N ILE A 161 -7.20 -17.59 10.49
CA ILE A 161 -6.97 -16.23 10.00
C ILE A 161 -7.13 -16.17 8.49
N SER A 162 -7.81 -15.13 8.01
CA SER A 162 -7.87 -14.81 6.58
C SER A 162 -7.71 -13.32 6.32
N ILE A 163 -7.19 -12.99 5.13
CA ILE A 163 -7.19 -11.62 4.61
C ILE A 163 -8.00 -11.57 3.31
N THR A 164 -8.89 -10.59 3.22
CA THR A 164 -9.73 -10.36 2.04
C THR A 164 -9.50 -8.97 1.50
N TYR A 165 -9.02 -8.91 0.25
CA TYR A 165 -8.91 -7.67 -0.51
C TYR A 165 -10.22 -7.36 -1.21
N TRP A 166 -10.68 -6.13 -1.12
CA TRP A 166 -11.86 -5.64 -1.84
C TRP A 166 -11.46 -4.52 -2.79
N PHE A 167 -11.58 -4.76 -4.09
CA PHE A 167 -11.29 -3.82 -5.16
C PHE A 167 -12.54 -3.02 -5.49
N VAL A 168 -12.68 -1.84 -4.87
CA VAL A 168 -13.94 -1.08 -4.88
C VAL A 168 -14.11 -0.22 -6.13
N GLN A 169 -13.01 0.09 -6.82
CA GLN A 169 -13.01 0.85 -8.08
C GLN A 169 -13.11 -0.01 -9.36
N ALA A 170 -13.36 -1.31 -9.25
CA ALA A 170 -13.57 -2.11 -10.45
C ALA A 170 -14.84 -1.62 -11.20
N THR A 171 -14.70 -1.17 -12.45
CA THR A 171 -15.80 -0.69 -13.29
C THR A 171 -16.07 -1.68 -14.42
N GLN A 172 -17.35 -1.89 -14.78
CA GLN A 172 -17.74 -2.86 -15.81
C GLN A 172 -18.02 -2.23 -17.19
N SER A 173 -18.45 -0.97 -17.24
CA SER A 173 -18.61 -0.19 -18.47
C SER A 173 -18.95 1.26 -18.16
N VAL A 174 -18.55 2.18 -19.04
CA VAL A 174 -19.14 3.52 -19.17
C VAL A 174 -20.26 3.36 -20.19
N SER A 175 -21.51 3.59 -19.81
CA SER A 175 -22.61 3.51 -20.78
C SER A 175 -22.45 4.60 -21.84
N GLU A 176 -22.16 4.22 -23.08
CA GLU A 176 -22.08 5.14 -24.25
C GLU A 176 -23.46 5.65 -24.68
N THR A 177 -24.54 5.22 -24.02
CA THR A 177 -25.92 5.53 -24.43
C THR A 177 -26.32 6.99 -24.20
N ASN A 178 -25.53 7.78 -23.47
CA ASN A 178 -25.72 9.23 -23.36
C ASN A 178 -24.37 9.97 -23.20
N PRO A 179 -23.81 10.60 -24.26
CA PRO A 179 -22.50 11.26 -24.23
C PRO A 179 -22.41 12.42 -23.22
N GLU A 180 -23.56 12.96 -22.79
CA GLU A 180 -23.61 14.11 -21.89
C GLU A 180 -23.57 13.72 -20.40
N THR A 181 -23.83 12.45 -20.05
CA THR A 181 -23.79 11.93 -18.67
C THR A 181 -23.33 10.47 -18.64
N PRO A 182 -22.02 10.19 -18.68
CA PRO A 182 -21.51 8.84 -18.51
C PRO A 182 -21.88 8.30 -17.11
N GLU A 183 -22.82 7.37 -17.06
CA GLU A 183 -23.14 6.65 -15.82
C GLU A 183 -22.00 5.67 -15.49
N THR A 184 -21.27 5.96 -14.42
CA THR A 184 -20.22 5.07 -13.92
C THR A 184 -20.86 4.01 -13.03
N THR A 185 -20.86 2.76 -13.46
CA THR A 185 -21.27 1.63 -12.63
C THR A 185 -20.06 0.95 -11.99
N PHE A 186 -20.04 0.92 -10.66
CA PHE A 186 -19.03 0.20 -9.88
C PHE A 186 -19.45 -1.26 -9.69
N GLN A 187 -18.50 -2.17 -9.84
CA GLN A 187 -18.63 -3.60 -9.55
C GLN A 187 -17.49 -4.07 -8.67
N PRO A 188 -17.59 -3.85 -7.35
CA PRO A 188 -16.56 -4.27 -6.42
C PRO A 188 -16.27 -5.76 -6.52
N GLN A 189 -14.99 -6.11 -6.50
CA GLN A 189 -14.52 -7.50 -6.56
C GLN A 189 -13.73 -7.83 -5.31
N SER A 190 -13.69 -9.11 -4.93
CA SER A 190 -12.88 -9.54 -3.80
C SER A 190 -11.89 -10.64 -4.16
N LEU A 191 -10.83 -10.72 -3.37
CA LEU A 191 -9.87 -11.81 -3.40
C LEU A 191 -9.49 -12.19 -1.97
N LYS A 192 -9.86 -13.40 -1.57
CA LYS A 192 -9.61 -13.94 -0.23
C LYS A 192 -8.40 -14.86 -0.22
N PHE A 193 -7.54 -14.69 0.77
CA PHE A 193 -6.44 -15.59 1.11
C PHE A 193 -6.66 -16.15 2.52
N ASN A 194 -6.72 -17.47 2.62
CA ASN A 194 -6.66 -18.16 3.90
C ASN A 194 -5.19 -18.26 4.33
N TYR A 195 -4.97 -18.20 5.64
CA TYR A 195 -3.65 -18.37 6.22
C TYR A 195 -3.46 -19.79 6.76
N SER A 196 -2.22 -20.18 7.00
CA SER A 196 -1.87 -21.54 7.42
C SER A 196 -0.55 -21.52 8.19
N LYS A 197 -0.33 -22.54 9.01
CA LYS A 197 0.94 -22.72 9.74
C LYS A 197 2.16 -22.74 8.81
N ALA A 198 2.06 -23.36 7.63
CA ALA A 198 3.15 -23.38 6.66
C ALA A 198 3.48 -21.97 6.14
N GLN A 199 2.47 -21.16 5.82
CA GLN A 199 2.67 -19.76 5.45
C GLN A 199 3.24 -18.95 6.62
N HIS A 200 2.83 -19.26 7.85
CA HIS A 200 3.34 -18.61 9.06
C HIS A 200 4.84 -18.86 9.27
N GLU A 201 5.28 -20.11 9.19
CA GLU A 201 6.69 -20.49 9.30
C GLU A 201 7.53 -19.92 8.16
N ALA A 202 7.00 -19.92 6.93
CA ALA A 202 7.66 -19.32 5.76
C ALA A 202 7.82 -17.80 5.92
N THR A 203 6.76 -17.10 6.38
CA THR A 203 6.82 -15.66 6.65
C THR A 203 7.81 -15.34 7.76
N ARG A 204 7.84 -16.13 8.85
CA ARG A 204 8.83 -15.98 9.92
C ARG A 204 10.25 -16.09 9.38
N SER A 205 10.54 -17.13 8.62
CA SER A 205 11.87 -17.38 8.05
C SER A 205 12.30 -16.25 7.12
N LYS A 206 11.37 -15.76 6.29
CA LYS A 206 11.61 -14.64 5.37
C LYS A 206 11.86 -13.33 6.12
N LEU A 207 11.10 -13.05 7.19
CA LEU A 207 11.33 -11.89 8.05
C LEU A 207 12.70 -11.96 8.71
N VAL A 208 13.06 -13.10 9.29
CA VAL A 208 14.38 -13.29 9.93
C VAL A 208 15.50 -12.98 8.93
N ALA A 209 15.46 -13.56 7.73
CA ALA A 209 16.49 -13.33 6.72
C ALA A 209 16.56 -11.86 6.29
N LEU A 210 15.42 -11.24 5.96
CA LEU A 210 15.38 -9.86 5.49
C LEU A 210 15.81 -8.85 6.55
N LEU A 211 15.44 -9.06 7.82
CA LEU A 211 15.79 -8.15 8.91
C LEU A 211 17.24 -8.31 9.38
N SER A 212 17.79 -9.52 9.34
CA SER A 212 19.23 -9.72 9.53
C SER A 212 20.03 -8.99 8.45
N GLN A 213 19.61 -9.12 7.18
CA GLN A 213 20.25 -8.40 6.07
C GLN A 213 20.12 -6.87 6.21
N LEU A 214 18.96 -6.37 6.66
CA LEU A 214 18.78 -4.96 6.96
C LEU A 214 19.73 -4.47 8.05
N THR A 215 19.94 -5.28 9.10
CA THR A 215 20.86 -4.94 10.19
C THR A 215 22.27 -4.76 9.68
N GLU A 216 22.77 -5.70 8.87
CA GLU A 216 24.09 -5.62 8.24
C GLU A 216 24.24 -4.38 7.34
N TRP A 217 23.22 -4.07 6.53
CA TRP A 217 23.22 -2.86 5.70
C TRP A 217 23.23 -1.58 6.53
N LEU A 218 22.49 -1.53 7.63
CA LEU A 218 22.47 -0.38 8.53
C LEU A 218 23.82 -0.16 9.20
N GLU A 219 24.49 -1.21 9.64
CA GLU A 219 25.84 -1.14 10.24
C GLU A 219 26.87 -0.60 9.24
N ARG A 220 26.86 -1.09 8.01
CA ARG A 220 27.72 -0.59 6.92
C ARG A 220 27.42 0.86 6.56
N TYR A 221 26.14 1.22 6.53
CA TYR A 221 25.71 2.60 6.26
C TYR A 221 26.16 3.59 7.34
N GLN A 222 26.23 3.17 8.61
CA GLN A 222 26.77 4.01 9.69
C GLN A 222 28.25 4.37 9.49
N VAL A 223 29.02 3.53 8.80
CA VAL A 223 30.44 3.79 8.46
C VAL A 223 30.62 4.40 7.06
N GLY A 224 29.52 4.83 6.43
CA GLY A 224 29.54 5.57 5.16
C GLY A 224 29.34 4.72 3.91
N GLU A 225 29.06 3.42 4.03
CA GLU A 225 28.82 2.56 2.88
C GLU A 225 27.35 2.56 2.45
N PRO A 226 27.01 2.88 1.19
CA PRO A 226 25.63 2.87 0.72
C PRO A 226 25.04 1.45 0.67
N PHE A 227 23.72 1.35 0.79
CA PHE A 227 22.98 0.12 0.53
C PHE A 227 23.20 -0.33 -0.92
N LEU A 228 23.17 -1.65 -1.14
CA LEU A 228 23.39 -2.25 -2.46
C LEU A 228 22.34 -1.79 -3.47
N GLN A 229 22.80 -1.49 -4.69
CA GLN A 229 21.92 -1.29 -5.82
C GLN A 229 21.54 -2.63 -6.45
N VAL A 230 20.31 -2.77 -6.96
CA VAL A 230 19.86 -3.95 -7.72
C VAL A 230 20.63 -4.08 -9.04
N GLU A 231 20.66 -5.25 -9.68
CA GLU A 231 21.42 -5.44 -10.93
C GLU A 231 20.96 -4.50 -12.07
N VAL A 232 21.91 -4.15 -12.95
CA VAL A 232 21.65 -3.33 -14.16
C VAL A 232 20.85 -4.18 -15.14
N GLY A 233 19.63 -3.74 -15.49
CA GLY A 233 18.70 -4.49 -16.33
C GLY A 233 17.46 -4.99 -15.60
N ALA A 234 17.37 -4.82 -14.28
CA ALA A 234 16.10 -4.96 -13.59
C ALA A 234 15.10 -3.92 -14.14
N ASN A 235 13.97 -4.37 -14.69
CA ASN A 235 12.89 -3.52 -15.25
C ASN A 235 12.39 -2.42 -14.29
N GLN A 236 12.74 -2.52 -13.01
CA GLN A 236 12.37 -1.62 -11.93
C GLN A 236 13.12 -0.27 -11.95
N CYS A 237 14.26 -0.18 -12.66
CA CYS A 237 15.09 1.03 -12.68
C CYS A 237 14.67 2.06 -13.74
N GLY A 238 14.07 1.64 -14.86
CA GLY A 238 13.78 2.52 -16.01
C GLY A 238 12.76 3.63 -15.73
N PHE A 239 11.92 3.47 -14.70
CA PHE A 239 10.95 4.47 -14.25
C PHE A 239 11.21 4.94 -12.82
N CYS A 240 12.41 4.69 -12.30
CA CYS A 240 12.76 5.04 -10.94
C CYS A 240 13.20 6.51 -10.87
N ALA A 241 12.50 7.33 -10.08
CA ALA A 241 12.85 8.73 -9.85
C ALA A 241 14.22 8.97 -9.14
N PHE A 242 14.93 7.89 -8.79
CA PHE A 242 16.27 7.93 -8.22
C PHE A 242 17.35 7.34 -9.15
N ASP A 243 17.02 7.06 -10.42
CA ASP A 243 17.95 6.49 -11.40
C ASP A 243 19.22 7.34 -11.59
N VAL A 244 19.11 8.68 -11.65
CA VAL A 244 20.23 9.62 -11.69
C VAL A 244 21.13 9.46 -10.46
N ARG A 245 20.55 9.33 -9.27
CA ARG A 245 21.30 9.12 -8.01
C ARG A 245 21.94 7.73 -7.91
N CYS A 246 21.43 6.78 -8.69
CA CYS A 246 22.04 5.47 -8.88
C CYS A 246 23.07 5.45 -10.02
N GLN A 247 23.29 6.59 -10.71
CA GLN A 247 24.15 6.70 -11.89
C GLN A 247 23.70 5.79 -13.04
N ARG A 248 22.38 5.63 -13.20
CA ARG A 248 21.74 4.74 -14.19
C ARG A 248 20.95 5.48 -15.27
N HIS A 249 20.78 6.77 -15.11
CA HIS A 249 20.11 7.57 -16.12
C HIS A 249 20.95 7.56 -17.40
N GLN A 250 20.43 6.96 -18.45
CA GLN A 250 20.98 7.18 -19.79
C GLN A 250 20.39 8.51 -20.26
N PRO A 251 21.21 9.54 -20.53
CA PRO A 251 20.68 10.78 -21.07
C PRO A 251 19.94 10.44 -22.36
N GLN A 252 18.64 10.72 -22.40
CA GLN A 252 17.98 10.88 -23.69
C GLN A 252 18.69 12.05 -24.36
N THR A 253 19.27 11.82 -25.54
CA THR A 253 19.74 12.90 -26.41
C THR A 253 18.52 13.65 -26.93
N THR A 254 17.88 14.41 -26.05
CA THR A 254 17.14 15.59 -26.45
C THR A 254 18.14 16.72 -26.39
N ASP A 255 18.33 17.44 -27.51
CA ASP A 255 19.05 18.71 -27.55
C ASP A 255 18.44 19.64 -26.49
N PHE A 256 18.97 19.59 -25.28
CA PHE A 256 18.77 20.66 -24.32
C PHE A 256 19.67 21.78 -24.83
N GLU A 257 19.05 22.82 -25.39
CA GLU A 257 19.72 24.13 -25.49
C GLU A 257 20.37 24.40 -24.14
N GLU A 258 21.69 24.66 -24.16
CA GLU A 258 22.47 24.95 -22.97
C GLU A 258 21.71 25.99 -22.13
N LEU A 259 21.29 25.57 -20.94
CA LEU A 259 20.73 26.52 -19.99
C LEU A 259 21.81 27.54 -19.69
N PRO A 260 21.49 28.85 -19.78
CA PRO A 260 22.45 29.90 -19.53
C PRO A 260 23.07 29.70 -18.15
N THR A 261 24.38 29.93 -18.06
CA THR A 261 25.11 29.91 -16.80
C THR A 261 24.49 30.94 -15.85
N LEU A 262 24.63 30.74 -14.53
CA LEU A 262 24.04 31.66 -13.54
C LEU A 262 24.44 33.13 -13.75
N ASP A 263 25.60 33.36 -14.37
CA ASP A 263 26.13 34.69 -14.72
C ASP A 263 25.39 35.34 -15.92
N GLU A 264 24.63 34.57 -16.70
CA GLU A 264 23.89 35.01 -17.88
C GLU A 264 22.40 35.28 -17.61
N ILE A 265 21.91 34.99 -16.40
CA ILE A 265 20.53 35.27 -16.00
C ILE A 265 20.43 36.74 -15.56
N GLN A 266 19.79 37.57 -16.39
CA GLN A 266 19.63 39.00 -16.11
C GLN A 266 18.73 39.22 -14.88
N GLU A 267 19.27 39.87 -13.84
CA GLU A 267 18.52 40.19 -12.62
C GLU A 267 17.36 41.15 -12.93
N VAL A 268 16.16 40.80 -12.48
CA VAL A 268 14.98 41.67 -12.56
C VAL A 268 15.07 42.69 -11.44
N ALA A 269 15.29 43.96 -11.81
CA ALA A 269 15.24 45.06 -10.85
C ALA A 269 13.82 45.23 -10.30
N LEU A 270 13.70 45.23 -8.97
CA LEU A 270 12.47 45.57 -8.24
C LEU A 270 12.18 47.08 -8.30
#